data_AF-A0ABD1Q4X7-F1
#
_entry.id   AF-A0ABD1Q4X7-F1
#
_cell.length_a   1.000
_cell.length_b   1.000
_cell.length_c   1.000
_cell.angle_alpha   90.00
_cell.angle_beta   90.00
_cell.angle_gamma   90.00
#
_symmetry.space_group_name_H-M   'P 1'
#
loop_
_entity.id
_entity.type
_entity.pdbx_description
1 polymer ?
#
loop_
_entity_poly.entity_id
_entity_poly.type
_entity_poly.pdbx_seq_one_letter_code
_entity_poly.pdbx_strand_id
1 'polypeptide(L)'
;MTETRSKTHEEHLCKMDKEIGDLSAAYKALSSKVESSDLTLKVLCNRQERVENIMTEMNQKYESLVAMMAQINGGRNDTKEKQAESSVPQNVSRRDMGSHRLGVAPNIHVREEGRMNTRIPKINFPYFSGEGAREWLRKARKYFQLHQVNEELKVGTVEMYLKGKANICFHGFAASHFEANWNVFTDELCMRFAKMTRKEVVEIFSKFRQFDTISEDQKKLKN
;
A
#
# COMPACT_ATOMS: atom_id res chain seq x y z
N MET A 1 57.26 -49.00 5.76
CA MET A 1 56.82 -47.73 6.40
C MET A 1 56.64 -46.58 5.41
N THR A 2 57.42 -46.49 4.32
CA THR A 2 57.33 -45.42 3.30
C THR A 2 56.03 -45.47 2.46
N GLU A 3 55.55 -46.67 2.16
CA GLU A 3 54.39 -46.89 1.27
C GLU A 3 53.06 -46.40 1.87
N THR A 4 52.84 -46.61 3.17
CA THR A 4 51.68 -46.09 3.92
C THR A 4 51.63 -44.55 3.96
N ARG A 5 52.80 -43.89 4.01
CA ARG A 5 52.91 -42.42 4.04
C ARG A 5 52.65 -41.78 2.68
N SER A 6 53.04 -42.46 1.59
CA SER A 6 52.72 -42.01 0.23
C SER A 6 51.22 -42.08 -0.04
N LYS A 7 50.59 -43.18 0.38
CA LYS A 7 49.16 -43.42 0.19
C LYS A 7 48.28 -42.39 0.92
N THR A 8 48.65 -42.03 2.16
CA THR A 8 47.95 -40.99 2.92
C THR A 8 48.09 -39.60 2.32
N HIS A 9 49.24 -39.30 1.71
CA HIS A 9 49.44 -38.01 1.04
C HIS A 9 48.57 -37.90 -0.23
N GLU A 10 48.47 -38.99 -1.00
CA GLU A 10 47.67 -39.08 -2.22
C GLU A 10 46.17 -38.96 -1.92
N GLU A 11 45.69 -39.59 -0.84
CA GLU A 11 44.32 -39.43 -0.33
C GLU A 11 44.00 -37.98 0.06
N HIS A 12 44.94 -37.28 0.70
CA HIS A 12 44.76 -35.89 1.09
C HIS A 12 44.68 -34.95 -0.14
N LEU A 13 45.53 -35.17 -1.15
CA LEU A 13 45.48 -34.42 -2.41
C LEU A 13 44.14 -34.64 -3.12
N CYS A 14 43.69 -35.89 -3.21
CA CYS A 14 42.40 -36.24 -3.82
C CYS A 14 41.22 -35.56 -3.10
N LYS A 15 41.28 -35.47 -1.77
CA LYS A 15 40.26 -34.75 -0.98
C LYS A 15 40.25 -33.26 -1.28
N MET A 16 41.42 -32.62 -1.36
CA MET A 16 41.54 -31.20 -1.66
C MET A 16 41.05 -30.87 -3.08
N ASP A 17 41.34 -31.71 -4.07
CA ASP A 17 40.84 -31.55 -5.44
C ASP A 17 39.31 -31.63 -5.50
N LYS A 18 38.71 -32.52 -4.71
CA LYS A 18 37.26 -32.63 -4.59
C LYS A 18 36.65 -31.37 -3.96
N GLU A 19 37.23 -30.87 -2.88
CA GLU A 19 36.77 -29.64 -2.21
C GLU A 19 36.88 -28.42 -3.14
N ILE A 20 37.96 -28.33 -3.92
CA ILE A 20 38.15 -27.28 -4.95
C ILE A 20 37.07 -27.39 -6.05
N GLY A 21 36.76 -28.62 -6.49
CA GLY A 21 35.70 -28.87 -7.46
C GLY A 21 34.33 -28.43 -6.97
N ASP A 22 33.97 -28.80 -5.73
CA ASP A 22 32.70 -28.44 -5.11
C ASP A 22 32.57 -26.91 -4.91
N LEU A 23 33.64 -26.25 -4.48
CA LEU A 23 33.69 -24.78 -4.36
C LEU A 23 33.53 -24.08 -5.71
N SER A 24 34.18 -24.59 -6.76
CA SER A 24 34.06 -24.05 -8.12
C SER A 24 32.63 -24.16 -8.67
N ALA A 25 31.97 -25.30 -8.42
CA ALA A 25 30.57 -25.49 -8.79
C ALA A 25 29.64 -24.55 -8.02
N ALA A 26 29.85 -24.39 -6.71
CA ALA A 26 29.09 -23.47 -5.88
C ALA A 26 29.27 -22.01 -6.33
N TYR A 27 30.49 -21.60 -6.65
CA TYR A 27 30.78 -20.27 -7.17
C TYR A 27 30.04 -19.99 -8.49
N LYS A 28 30.07 -20.94 -9.44
CA LYS A 28 29.35 -20.79 -10.71
C LYS A 28 27.85 -20.65 -10.51
N ALA A 29 27.26 -21.47 -9.63
CA ALA A 29 25.84 -21.40 -9.31
C ALA A 29 25.47 -20.06 -8.62
N LEU A 30 26.35 -19.55 -7.76
CA LEU A 30 26.15 -18.25 -7.12
C LEU A 30 26.24 -17.11 -8.15
N SER A 31 27.25 -17.14 -9.03
CA SER A 31 27.43 -16.15 -10.09
C SER A 31 26.21 -16.07 -11.00
N SER A 32 25.70 -17.22 -11.46
CA SER A 32 24.50 -17.23 -12.32
C SER A 32 23.25 -16.68 -11.62
N LYS A 33 23.13 -16.91 -10.30
CA LYS A 33 22.00 -16.41 -9.51
C LYS A 33 22.10 -14.90 -9.27
N VAL A 34 23.31 -14.37 -9.10
CA VAL A 34 23.57 -12.92 -9.01
C VAL A 34 23.19 -12.24 -10.32
N GLU A 35 23.60 -12.78 -11.47
CA GLU A 35 23.24 -12.25 -12.79
C GLU A 35 21.72 -12.26 -13.01
N SER A 36 21.04 -13.36 -12.66
CA SER A 36 19.58 -13.45 -12.74
C SER A 36 18.87 -12.43 -11.83
N SER A 37 19.42 -12.18 -10.65
CA SER A 37 18.88 -11.18 -9.72
C SER A 37 19.06 -9.76 -10.27
N ASP A 38 20.19 -9.45 -10.89
CA ASP A 38 20.46 -8.14 -11.52
C ASP A 38 19.45 -7.83 -12.64
N LEU A 39 19.20 -8.82 -13.52
CA LEU A 39 18.16 -8.74 -14.55
C LEU A 39 16.78 -8.44 -13.96
N THR A 40 16.43 -9.15 -12.87
CA THR A 40 15.14 -8.97 -12.18
C THR A 40 15.03 -7.56 -11.59
N LEU A 41 16.07 -7.08 -10.91
CA LEU A 41 16.10 -5.73 -10.35
C LEU A 41 15.99 -4.65 -11.42
N LYS A 42 16.63 -4.84 -12.57
CA LYS A 42 16.57 -3.89 -13.69
C LYS A 42 15.16 -3.74 -14.25
N VAL A 43 14.43 -4.84 -14.40
CA VAL A 43 13.02 -4.82 -14.81
C VAL A 43 12.15 -4.09 -13.78
N LEU A 44 12.39 -4.32 -12.49
CA LEU A 44 11.67 -3.65 -11.40
C LEU A 44 11.95 -2.14 -11.37
N CYS A 45 13.21 -1.71 -11.52
CA CYS A 45 13.57 -0.30 -11.59
C CYS A 45 12.89 0.41 -12.77
N ASN A 46 12.91 -0.22 -13.96
CA ASN A 46 12.23 0.34 -15.13
C ASN A 46 10.72 0.45 -14.94
N ARG A 47 10.10 -0.52 -14.23
CA ARG A 47 8.67 -0.46 -13.87
C ARG A 47 8.39 0.66 -12.87
N GLN A 48 9.25 0.83 -11.87
CA GLN A 48 9.13 1.89 -10.87
C GLN A 48 9.19 3.28 -11.51
N GLU A 49 10.15 3.50 -12.42
CA GLU A 49 10.29 4.76 -13.16
C GLU A 49 9.02 5.09 -13.95
N ARG A 50 8.39 4.10 -14.60
CA ARG A 50 7.12 4.31 -15.31
C ARG A 50 5.99 4.75 -14.38
N VAL A 51 5.90 4.18 -13.18
CA VAL A 51 4.89 4.55 -12.19
C VAL A 51 5.14 5.97 -11.64
N GLU A 52 6.39 6.31 -11.37
CA GLU A 52 6.77 7.66 -10.91
C GLU A 52 6.47 8.73 -11.98
N ASN A 53 6.71 8.43 -13.25
CA ASN A 53 6.35 9.31 -14.36
C ASN A 53 4.84 9.53 -14.45
N ILE A 54 4.03 8.47 -14.31
CA ILE A 54 2.56 8.60 -14.31
C ILE A 54 2.08 9.45 -13.11
N MET A 55 2.67 9.26 -11.93
CA MET A 55 2.28 9.98 -10.72
C MET A 55 2.66 11.46 -10.78
N THR A 56 3.83 11.79 -11.32
CA THR A 56 4.23 13.19 -11.52
C THR A 56 3.32 13.88 -12.53
N GLU A 57 2.97 13.21 -13.62
CA GLU A 57 2.05 13.76 -14.63
C GLU A 57 0.63 13.97 -14.06
N MET A 58 0.13 13.03 -13.23
CA MET A 58 -1.15 13.17 -12.56
C MET A 58 -1.14 14.32 -11.53
N ASN A 59 -0.07 14.45 -10.75
CA ASN A 59 0.08 15.55 -9.79
C ASN A 59 0.16 16.90 -10.51
N GLN A 60 0.86 17.00 -11.64
CA GLN A 60 0.88 18.22 -12.45
C GLN A 60 -0.51 18.61 -12.96
N LYS A 61 -1.29 17.62 -13.44
CA LYS A 61 -2.69 17.85 -13.86
C LYS A 61 -3.57 18.29 -12.69
N TYR A 62 -3.35 17.74 -11.50
CA TYR A 62 -4.05 18.14 -10.28
C TYR A 62 -3.73 19.58 -9.86
N GLU A 63 -2.46 19.96 -9.82
CA GLU A 63 -2.04 21.33 -9.50
C GLU A 63 -2.58 22.34 -10.52
N SER A 64 -2.59 21.98 -11.82
CA SER A 64 -3.18 22.82 -12.86
C SER A 64 -4.69 23.03 -12.67
N LEU A 65 -5.42 21.98 -12.29
CA LEU A 65 -6.86 22.07 -11.99
C LEU A 65 -7.12 22.91 -10.73
N VAL A 66 -6.32 22.74 -9.68
CA VAL A 66 -6.41 23.54 -8.44
C VAL A 66 -6.11 25.01 -8.72
N ALA A 67 -5.09 25.31 -9.54
CA ALA A 67 -4.77 26.67 -9.96
C ALA A 67 -5.91 27.30 -10.77
N MET A 68 -6.55 26.54 -11.67
CA MET A 68 -7.71 27.00 -12.42
C MET A 68 -8.92 27.26 -11.50
N MET A 69 -9.21 26.39 -10.53
CA MET A 69 -10.28 26.59 -9.55
C MET A 69 -10.02 27.79 -8.62
N ALA A 70 -8.76 28.07 -8.29
CA ALA A 70 -8.38 29.24 -7.50
C ALA A 70 -8.66 30.57 -8.26
N GLN A 71 -8.48 30.59 -9.58
CA GLN A 71 -8.82 31.76 -10.40
C GLN A 71 -10.33 31.99 -10.51
N ILE A 72 -11.13 30.92 -10.53
CA ILE A 72 -12.59 31.00 -10.61
C ILE A 72 -13.21 31.43 -9.27
N ASN A 73 -12.65 30.98 -8.13
CA ASN A 73 -13.12 31.35 -6.80
C ASN A 73 -12.55 32.68 -6.26
N GLY A 74 -11.50 33.24 -6.88
CA GLY A 74 -10.94 34.56 -6.57
C GLY A 74 -11.73 35.74 -7.16
N GLY A 75 -12.81 35.47 -7.89
CA GLY A 75 -13.69 36.49 -8.46
C GLY A 75 -14.66 37.09 -7.43
N ARG A 76 -14.14 37.71 -6.36
CA ARG A 76 -14.81 38.73 -5.53
C ARG A 76 -13.93 39.01 -4.32
N ASN A 77 -13.10 40.05 -4.43
CA ASN A 77 -12.95 41.15 -3.49
C ASN A 77 -11.69 41.92 -3.89
N ASP A 78 -11.86 43.05 -4.56
CA ASP A 78 -11.21 44.28 -4.13
C ASP A 78 -11.97 45.49 -4.67
N THR A 79 -12.35 46.35 -3.74
CA THR A 79 -13.05 47.61 -3.97
C THR A 79 -12.04 48.73 -3.81
N LYS A 80 -12.18 49.77 -4.65
CA LYS A 80 -11.44 51.05 -4.74
C LYS A 80 -10.18 50.95 -5.60
N GLU A 81 -10.04 51.73 -6.68
CA GLU A 81 -10.10 53.19 -6.67
C GLU A 81 -10.27 53.78 -8.10
N LYS A 82 -10.80 55.02 -8.13
CA LYS A 82 -10.78 56.04 -9.21
C LYS A 82 -12.08 56.27 -10.00
N GLN A 83 -12.83 57.24 -9.45
CA GLN A 83 -13.51 58.37 -10.09
C GLN A 83 -13.43 58.44 -11.62
N ALA A 84 -14.60 58.50 -12.27
CA ALA A 84 -15.03 59.69 -13.02
C ALA A 84 -16.50 59.53 -13.46
N GLU A 85 -17.32 60.42 -12.93
CA GLU A 85 -18.56 61.00 -13.43
C GLU A 85 -19.08 60.55 -14.82
N SER A 86 -20.37 60.19 -14.90
CA SER A 86 -21.38 61.04 -15.57
C SER A 86 -22.74 60.32 -15.72
N SER A 87 -23.76 60.91 -15.08
CA SER A 87 -25.16 61.06 -15.53
C SER A 87 -26.11 59.85 -15.67
N VAL A 88 -27.07 59.81 -14.73
CA VAL A 88 -28.40 59.13 -14.74
C VAL A 88 -29.39 60.09 -15.47
N PRO A 89 -30.54 59.72 -16.11
CA PRO A 89 -31.50 58.76 -15.58
C PRO A 89 -32.38 57.89 -16.51
N GLN A 90 -32.92 56.87 -15.83
CA GLN A 90 -34.09 56.01 -16.06
C GLN A 90 -35.06 56.34 -17.23
N ASN A 91 -35.49 55.29 -17.93
CA ASN A 91 -36.84 55.21 -18.48
C ASN A 91 -37.44 53.80 -18.32
N VAL A 92 -38.71 53.78 -17.92
CA VAL A 92 -39.58 52.66 -17.62
C VAL A 92 -40.51 52.37 -18.80
N SER A 93 -40.61 51.12 -19.26
CA SER A 93 -41.81 50.49 -19.86
C SER A 93 -41.43 49.13 -20.47
N ARG A 94 -41.97 48.01 -19.96
CA ARG A 94 -43.30 47.41 -20.25
C ARG A 94 -43.38 46.69 -21.61
N ARG A 95 -43.86 45.43 -21.52
CA ARG A 95 -44.47 44.54 -22.54
C ARG A 95 -43.49 43.80 -23.47
N ASP A 96 -43.77 42.62 -23.99
CA ASP A 96 -44.65 41.47 -23.69
C ASP A 96 -44.38 40.42 -24.80
N MET A 97 -44.48 39.14 -24.44
CA MET A 97 -44.85 37.95 -25.24
C MET A 97 -44.23 37.54 -26.60
N GLY A 98 -43.78 36.27 -26.60
CA GLY A 98 -44.01 35.26 -27.65
C GLY A 98 -42.83 35.01 -28.61
N SER A 99 -42.48 33.79 -29.06
CA SER A 99 -43.12 32.48 -28.94
C SER A 99 -42.28 31.40 -29.66
N HIS A 100 -42.45 30.11 -29.27
CA HIS A 100 -42.13 28.86 -29.99
C HIS A 100 -40.62 28.45 -30.07
N ARG A 101 -40.18 27.25 -29.67
CA ARG A 101 -40.70 25.91 -29.99
C ARG A 101 -40.37 24.84 -28.94
N LEU A 102 -41.38 24.00 -28.72
CA LEU A 102 -41.43 22.55 -28.45
C LEU A 102 -40.10 21.76 -28.34
N GLY A 103 -39.99 21.03 -27.23
CA GLY A 103 -39.06 19.90 -27.04
C GLY A 103 -39.37 19.17 -25.74
N VAL A 104 -40.31 18.22 -25.80
CA VAL A 104 -40.74 17.34 -24.71
C VAL A 104 -39.75 16.18 -24.53
N ALA A 105 -39.45 15.86 -23.26
CA ALA A 105 -39.10 14.55 -22.66
C ALA A 105 -37.75 14.53 -21.90
N PRO A 106 -37.56 13.63 -20.92
CA PRO A 106 -38.46 13.36 -19.79
C PRO A 106 -37.73 13.43 -18.44
N ASN A 107 -38.54 13.59 -17.40
CA ASN A 107 -38.17 13.62 -16.00
C ASN A 107 -37.66 12.24 -15.54
N ILE A 108 -36.35 12.05 -15.40
CA ILE A 108 -35.80 11.00 -14.55
C ILE A 108 -35.56 11.62 -13.17
N HIS A 109 -36.57 11.50 -12.31
CA HIS A 109 -36.35 11.51 -10.87
C HIS A 109 -35.47 10.30 -10.53
N VAL A 110 -34.15 10.49 -10.59
CA VAL A 110 -33.25 9.68 -9.77
C VAL A 110 -33.51 10.14 -8.35
N ARG A 111 -34.42 9.40 -7.69
CA ARG A 111 -34.60 9.33 -6.26
C ARG A 111 -33.23 9.38 -5.60
N GLU A 112 -32.92 10.54 -5.02
CA GLU A 112 -31.75 10.76 -4.18
C GLU A 112 -31.94 9.92 -2.92
N GLU A 113 -31.60 8.63 -3.04
CA GLU A 113 -31.53 7.72 -1.91
C GLU A 113 -30.36 8.16 -1.03
N GLY A 114 -30.70 8.98 -0.03
CA GLY A 114 -30.17 8.99 1.31
C GLY A 114 -28.85 8.25 1.51
N ARG A 115 -27.75 8.78 0.98
CA ARG A 115 -26.45 8.51 1.57
C ARG A 115 -26.29 9.52 2.68
N MET A 116 -26.63 9.07 3.89
CA MET A 116 -26.22 9.68 5.14
C MET A 116 -24.78 10.16 4.96
N ASN A 117 -24.64 11.48 4.80
CA ASN A 117 -23.35 12.13 4.67
C ASN A 117 -22.74 12.19 6.09
N THR A 118 -22.52 11.02 6.69
CA THR A 118 -21.58 10.90 7.79
C THR A 118 -20.25 11.23 7.15
N ARG A 119 -19.84 12.50 7.25
CA ARG A 119 -18.57 13.00 6.77
C ARG A 119 -17.49 12.09 7.34
N ILE A 120 -17.08 11.08 6.58
CA ILE A 120 -15.99 10.18 6.97
C ILE A 120 -14.81 11.11 7.21
N PRO A 121 -14.23 11.13 8.42
CA PRO A 121 -13.11 12.02 8.71
C PRO A 121 -12.03 11.82 7.65
N LYS A 122 -11.50 12.90 7.07
CA LYS A 122 -10.36 12.85 6.14
C LYS A 122 -9.10 12.45 6.92
N ILE A 123 -8.99 11.17 7.23
CA ILE A 123 -7.83 10.57 7.86
C ILE A 123 -6.93 10.11 6.73
N ASN A 124 -5.64 10.41 6.81
CA ASN A 124 -4.66 9.91 5.86
C ASN A 124 -4.24 8.48 6.23
N PHE A 125 -3.97 7.65 5.22
CA PHE A 125 -3.45 6.31 5.47
C PHE A 125 -2.02 6.41 6.07
N PRO A 126 -1.71 5.65 7.14
CA PRO A 126 -0.42 5.78 7.84
C PRO A 126 0.73 5.12 7.06
N TYR A 127 1.88 5.78 7.00
CA TYR A 127 3.11 5.19 6.47
C TYR A 127 3.70 4.11 7.39
N PHE A 128 4.38 3.11 6.81
CA PHE A 128 5.07 2.06 7.55
C PHE A 128 6.50 1.86 7.05
N SER A 129 7.47 1.95 7.97
CA SER A 129 8.90 1.74 7.69
C SER A 129 9.44 0.40 8.20
N GLY A 130 8.65 -0.35 8.97
CA GLY A 130 9.04 -1.61 9.62
C GLY A 130 8.98 -1.59 11.15
N GLU A 131 8.66 -0.45 11.77
CA GLU A 131 8.54 -0.32 13.23
C GLU A 131 7.08 -0.32 13.69
N GLY A 132 6.79 -1.01 14.81
CA GLY A 132 5.45 -0.99 15.40
C GLY A 132 4.38 -1.67 14.54
N ALA A 133 4.70 -2.80 13.89
CA ALA A 133 3.84 -3.53 12.95
C ALA A 133 2.40 -3.75 13.47
N ARG A 134 2.25 -4.17 14.74
CA ARG A 134 0.94 -4.40 15.37
C ARG A 134 0.09 -3.13 15.48
N GLU A 135 0.70 -2.03 15.89
CA GLU A 135 0.00 -0.76 16.02
C GLU A 135 -0.38 -0.19 14.65
N TRP A 136 0.53 -0.29 13.69
CA TRP A 136 0.28 0.13 12.32
C TRP A 136 -0.84 -0.68 11.67
N LEU A 137 -0.85 -2.01 11.82
CA LEU A 137 -1.93 -2.88 11.32
C LEU A 137 -3.29 -2.51 11.93
N ARG A 138 -3.33 -2.16 13.22
CA ARG A 138 -4.57 -1.69 13.87
C ARG A 138 -5.09 -0.40 13.22
N LYS A 139 -4.20 0.55 12.93
CA LYS A 139 -4.54 1.81 12.25
C LYS A 139 -4.99 1.56 10.81
N ALA A 140 -4.29 0.72 10.06
CA ALA A 140 -4.65 0.33 8.69
C ALA A 140 -6.03 -0.35 8.63
N ARG A 141 -6.30 -1.32 9.52
CA ARG A 141 -7.61 -1.99 9.60
C ARG A 141 -8.73 -0.98 9.90
N LYS A 142 -8.50 -0.05 10.83
CA LYS A 142 -9.48 0.99 11.16
C LYS A 142 -9.74 1.92 9.98
N TYR A 143 -8.69 2.29 9.24
CA TYR A 143 -8.82 3.07 8.02
C TYR A 143 -9.68 2.34 6.98
N PHE A 144 -9.39 1.07 6.69
CA PHE A 144 -10.16 0.30 5.70
C PHE A 144 -11.63 0.13 6.07
N GLN A 145 -11.93 -0.02 7.36
CA GLN A 145 -13.31 -0.06 7.86
C GLN A 145 -14.03 1.27 7.67
N LEU A 146 -13.36 2.39 7.97
CA LEU A 146 -13.96 3.73 7.85
C LEU A 146 -14.18 4.14 6.39
N HIS A 147 -13.24 3.80 5.52
CA HIS A 147 -13.26 4.15 4.10
C HIS A 147 -13.89 3.06 3.20
N GLN A 148 -14.39 1.96 3.79
CA GLN A 148 -15.00 0.84 3.09
C GLN A 148 -14.16 0.33 1.91
N VAL A 149 -12.86 0.14 2.15
CA VAL A 149 -11.93 -0.30 1.10
C VAL A 149 -12.15 -1.79 0.79
N ASN A 150 -12.42 -2.09 -0.48
CA ASN A 150 -12.59 -3.45 -0.98
C ASN A 150 -11.37 -4.32 -0.67
N GLU A 151 -11.60 -5.60 -0.34
CA GLU A 151 -10.54 -6.54 0.07
C GLU A 151 -9.38 -6.62 -0.93
N GLU A 152 -9.71 -6.66 -2.22
CA GLU A 152 -8.77 -6.72 -3.35
C GLU A 152 -7.87 -5.47 -3.44
N LEU A 153 -8.38 -4.31 -3.00
CA LEU A 153 -7.67 -3.05 -3.07
C LEU A 153 -6.81 -2.77 -1.83
N LYS A 154 -7.02 -3.50 -0.72
CA LYS A 154 -6.31 -3.22 0.54
C LYS A 154 -4.82 -3.37 0.41
N VAL A 155 -4.36 -4.46 -0.21
CA VAL A 155 -2.92 -4.72 -0.36
C VAL A 155 -2.27 -3.72 -1.31
N GLY A 156 -2.89 -3.43 -2.45
CA GLY A 156 -2.41 -2.37 -3.35
C GLY A 156 -2.42 -0.98 -2.70
N THR A 157 -3.42 -0.69 -1.86
CA THR A 157 -3.43 0.56 -1.08
C THR A 157 -2.25 0.61 -0.13
N VAL A 158 -1.95 -0.49 0.56
CA VAL A 158 -0.82 -0.54 1.50
C VAL A 158 0.52 -0.36 0.81
N GLU A 159 0.74 -0.99 -0.33
CA GLU A 159 1.98 -0.90 -1.13
C GLU A 159 2.43 0.55 -1.29
N MET A 160 1.49 1.46 -1.58
CA MET A 160 1.75 2.89 -1.78
C MET A 160 2.26 3.63 -0.53
N TYR A 161 2.06 3.07 0.67
CA TYR A 161 2.42 3.70 1.95
C TYR A 161 3.50 2.92 2.71
N LEU A 162 4.09 1.89 2.09
CA LEU A 162 5.27 1.23 2.62
C LEU A 162 6.54 2.02 2.26
N LYS A 163 7.47 2.11 3.21
CA LYS A 163 8.76 2.80 3.03
C LYS A 163 9.90 1.96 3.58
N GLY A 164 11.12 2.24 3.09
CA GLY A 164 12.34 1.63 3.61
C GLY A 164 12.30 0.10 3.64
N LYS A 165 12.59 -0.49 4.81
CA LYS A 165 12.68 -1.94 5.01
C LYS A 165 11.35 -2.66 4.78
N ALA A 166 10.23 -2.03 5.13
CA ALA A 166 8.90 -2.60 4.89
C ALA A 166 8.58 -2.71 3.40
N ASN A 167 9.00 -1.73 2.59
CA ASN A 167 8.79 -1.77 1.15
C ASN A 167 9.58 -2.92 0.50
N ILE A 168 10.86 -3.07 0.86
CA ILE A 168 11.71 -4.18 0.35
C ILE A 168 11.10 -5.54 0.72
N CYS A 169 10.61 -5.67 1.95
CA CYS A 169 9.93 -6.90 2.39
C CYS A 169 8.69 -7.22 1.56
N PHE A 170 7.89 -6.20 1.25
CA PHE A 170 6.68 -6.35 0.45
C PHE A 170 6.96 -6.87 -0.96
N HIS A 171 8.04 -6.41 -1.59
CA HIS A 171 8.43 -6.90 -2.91
C HIS A 171 8.76 -8.39 -2.89
N GLY A 172 9.46 -8.87 -1.85
CA GLY A 172 9.72 -10.30 -1.66
C GLY A 172 8.44 -11.11 -1.40
N PHE A 173 7.47 -10.52 -0.70
CA PHE A 173 6.15 -11.12 -0.50
C PHE A 173 5.35 -11.20 -1.82
N ALA A 174 5.28 -10.12 -2.58
CA ALA A 174 4.57 -10.04 -3.86
C ALA A 174 5.17 -10.98 -4.91
N ALA A 175 6.49 -11.21 -4.89
CA ALA A 175 7.15 -12.17 -5.78
C ALA A 175 6.79 -13.63 -5.46
N SER A 176 6.37 -13.94 -4.23
CA SER A 176 6.03 -15.29 -3.79
C SER A 176 4.52 -15.57 -3.78
N HIS A 177 3.68 -14.54 -3.92
CA HIS A 177 2.23 -14.63 -3.81
C HIS A 177 1.55 -13.93 -5.00
N PHE A 178 1.03 -14.73 -5.93
CA PHE A 178 0.37 -14.23 -7.15
C PHE A 178 -0.97 -13.53 -6.85
N GLU A 179 -1.71 -14.00 -5.83
CA GLU A 179 -2.87 -13.31 -5.28
C GLU A 179 -2.55 -12.78 -3.89
N ALA A 180 -2.31 -11.48 -3.81
CA ALA A 180 -1.99 -10.83 -2.56
C ALA A 180 -3.27 -10.62 -1.73
N ASN A 181 -3.60 -11.60 -0.89
CA ASN A 181 -4.69 -11.50 0.07
C ASN A 181 -4.24 -10.68 1.30
N TRP A 182 -5.09 -9.76 1.76
CA TRP A 182 -4.84 -8.94 2.94
C TRP A 182 -4.45 -9.76 4.17
N ASN A 183 -5.13 -10.88 4.43
CA ASN A 183 -4.85 -11.71 5.61
C ASN A 183 -3.44 -12.33 5.54
N VAL A 184 -3.09 -12.90 4.39
CA VAL A 184 -1.77 -13.50 4.16
C VAL A 184 -0.67 -12.45 4.29
N PHE A 185 -0.91 -11.25 3.75
CA PHE A 185 0.00 -10.12 3.91
C PHE A 185 0.17 -9.72 5.39
N THR A 186 -0.91 -9.64 6.17
CA THR A 186 -0.82 -9.26 7.59
C THR A 186 -0.06 -10.28 8.43
N ASP A 187 -0.17 -11.57 8.11
CA ASP A 187 0.53 -12.65 8.79
C ASP A 187 2.03 -12.61 8.50
N GLU A 188 2.41 -12.48 7.23
CA GLU A 188 3.81 -12.33 6.81
C GLU A 188 4.44 -11.08 7.43
N LEU A 189 3.72 -9.96 7.42
CA LEU A 189 4.18 -8.70 8.01
C LEU A 189 4.36 -8.82 9.53
N CYS A 190 3.47 -9.53 10.22
CA CYS A 190 3.64 -9.85 11.64
C CYS A 190 4.86 -10.75 11.87
N MET A 191 5.03 -11.82 11.08
CA MET A 191 6.17 -12.73 11.23
C MET A 191 7.51 -12.01 11.05
N ARG A 192 7.61 -11.07 10.09
CA ARG A 192 8.86 -10.37 9.79
C ARG A 192 9.14 -9.16 10.67
N PHE A 193 8.11 -8.39 11.06
CA PHE A 193 8.29 -7.11 11.75
C PHE A 193 7.72 -7.07 13.17
N ALA A 194 6.80 -7.96 13.55
CA ALA A 194 6.47 -8.12 14.95
C ALA A 194 7.59 -8.92 15.61
N LYS A 195 8.65 -8.23 16.03
CA LYS A 195 9.55 -8.76 17.06
C LYS A 195 8.67 -9.10 18.24
N MET A 196 8.31 -10.38 18.38
CA MET A 196 7.48 -10.82 19.48
C MET A 196 8.27 -10.56 20.74
N THR A 197 7.86 -9.55 21.50
CA THR A 197 8.51 -9.29 22.77
C THR A 197 8.22 -10.50 23.66
N ARG A 198 9.20 -10.96 24.46
CA ARG A 198 9.02 -12.14 25.32
C ARG A 198 7.72 -12.09 26.15
N LYS A 199 7.23 -10.89 26.46
CA LYS A 199 5.95 -10.64 27.15
C LYS A 199 4.72 -11.07 26.34
N GLU A 200 4.69 -10.81 25.04
CA GLU A 200 3.57 -11.19 24.16
C GLU A 200 3.53 -12.69 23.90
N VAL A 201 4.69 -13.35 23.84
CA VAL A 201 4.79 -14.81 23.78
C VAL A 201 4.23 -15.43 25.06
N VAL A 202 4.67 -14.94 26.23
CA VAL A 202 4.19 -15.44 27.53
C VAL A 202 2.68 -15.20 27.71
N GLU A 203 2.15 -14.08 27.25
CA GLU A 203 0.71 -13.80 27.33
C GLU A 203 -0.12 -14.75 26.45
N ILE A 204 0.36 -15.08 25.24
CA ILE A 204 -0.29 -16.06 24.36
C ILE A 204 -0.21 -17.47 24.96
N PHE A 205 0.96 -17.87 25.49
CA PHE A 205 1.11 -19.15 26.19
C PHE A 205 0.22 -19.24 27.43
N SER A 206 0.08 -18.15 28.19
CA SER A 206 -0.80 -18.10 29.36
C SER A 206 -2.28 -18.23 28.97
N LYS A 207 -2.70 -17.57 27.88
CA LYS A 207 -4.08 -17.68 27.37
C LYS A 207 -4.36 -19.07 26.79
N PHE A 208 -3.37 -19.67 26.10
CA PHE A 208 -3.47 -21.03 25.59
C PHE A 208 -3.59 -22.06 26.72
N ARG A 209 -2.77 -21.92 27.77
CA ARG A 209 -2.84 -22.78 28.97
C ARG A 209 -4.17 -22.61 29.74
N GLN A 210 -4.75 -21.41 29.76
CA GLN A 210 -6.09 -21.21 30.33
C GLN A 210 -7.17 -21.95 29.53
N PHE A 211 -7.10 -21.97 28.20
CA PHE A 211 -8.04 -22.73 27.37
C PHE A 211 -7.93 -24.26 27.59
N ASP A 212 -6.71 -24.79 27.69
CA ASP A 212 -6.51 -26.22 27.98
C ASP A 212 -7.01 -26.60 29.39
N THR A 213 -6.84 -25.71 30.37
CA THR A 213 -7.32 -25.93 31.74
C THR A 213 -8.85 -25.89 31.80
N ILE A 214 -9.49 -24.94 31.12
CA ILE A 214 -10.96 -24.85 31.04
C ILE A 214 -11.55 -26.05 30.28
N SER A 215 -10.87 -26.55 29.24
CA SER A 215 -11.28 -27.75 28.50
C SER A 215 -11.23 -29.03 29.36
N GLU A 216 -10.18 -29.18 30.16
CA GLU A 216 -10.04 -30.29 31.12
C GLU A 216 -11.10 -30.23 32.25
N ASP A 217 -11.38 -29.04 32.77
CA ASP A 217 -12.38 -28.86 33.84
C ASP A 217 -13.82 -29.12 33.36
N GLN A 218 -14.15 -28.75 32.11
CA GLN A 218 -15.45 -29.05 31.51
C GLN A 218 -15.67 -30.54 31.22
N LYS A 219 -14.58 -31.33 31.10
CA LYS A 219 -14.66 -32.78 30.88
C LYS A 219 -14.85 -33.57 32.18
N LYS A 220 -14.48 -33.00 33.33
CA LYS A 220 -14.67 -33.61 34.66
C LYS A 220 -16.04 -33.35 35.29
N LEU A 221 -16.80 -32.38 34.79
CA LEU A 221 -18.16 -32.07 35.25
C LEU A 221 -19.28 -32.85 34.52
N LYS A 222 -18.93 -33.80 33.64
CA LYS A 222 -19.89 -34.62 32.87
C LYS A 222 -19.76 -36.13 33.07
N ASN A 223 -19.04 -36.60 34.09
CA ASN A 223 -19.03 -38.00 34.52
C ASN A 223 -19.37 -38.12 36.00
#